data_AF-A0A7Y2BJJ4-F1
#
_entry.id   AF-A0A7Y2BJJ4-F1
#
_cell.length_a   1.000
_cell.length_b   1.000
_cell.length_c   1.000
_cell.angle_alpha   90.00
_cell.angle_beta   90.00
_cell.angle_gamma   90.00
#
_symmetry.space_group_name_H-M   'P 1'
#
loop_
_entity.id
_entity.type
_entity.pdbx_description
1 polymer ?
#
loop_
_entity_poly.entity_id
_entity_poly.type
_entity_poly.pdbx_seq_one_letter_code
_entity_poly.pdbx_strand_id
1 'polypeptide(L)'
;MAIVSFGVALAGVWTLGYGASTTAADTSPRTPAAIDETAVLNAVRPEERMGPKLLEPPPNDALGLDIAIEDRDGKSMKALHRALGRAAAGEGQAHLLFYGASHVASDLFTGYIRRELQTRYGDAGHGFLLPIHPWRTYRHRDINIESDGMRWETQRVRVGDAEVERVGLAGIAMMSQRAGSFGAVYTAKEGEYGRTAGLFELYYKQHTRGGDIDVFIDGRKARRISTRASKVSTGYATFRVPDAPHRFEIRTVSRRPVWVYGLVVERDQPGVVVDTLGINGSRARYQLLWDEEVHQEHLRRRKPDLVVLAYGTNESGDESPLEDYERDLRGVLQRVRDSVPEASCLLIGPSDRPMQVEERVFEDRARTARLIEVQHRLALEQGCGFFDLVAFQGGALSMVHWAANDPAYAAQDHIHYTRVGYQRLGEVLLSALLEGMPPSDGAGEPDEPASAALGVEESEDAGAVEVSRDR
;
A
#
# COMPACT_ATOMS: atom_id res chain seq x y z
N MET A 1 33.79 57.81 4.87
CA MET A 1 34.60 57.91 3.63
C MET A 1 34.26 56.67 2.81
N ALA A 2 33.36 56.74 1.84
CA ALA A 2 33.43 57.40 0.53
C ALA A 2 34.18 56.53 -0.52
N ILE A 3 33.47 56.34 -1.62
CA ILE A 3 33.70 55.54 -2.84
C ILE A 3 34.88 56.10 -3.67
N VAL A 4 35.53 55.27 -4.50
CA VAL A 4 35.65 55.42 -5.99
C VAL A 4 36.66 54.42 -6.58
N SER A 5 36.20 53.80 -7.67
CA SER A 5 36.80 52.85 -8.62
C SER A 5 37.94 53.41 -9.48
N PHE A 6 38.70 52.53 -10.16
CA PHE A 6 38.96 52.60 -11.61
C PHE A 6 39.56 51.27 -12.11
N GLY A 7 39.02 50.76 -13.23
CA GLY A 7 39.54 49.57 -13.93
C GLY A 7 40.36 49.92 -15.17
N VAL A 8 40.91 48.91 -15.84
CA VAL A 8 41.31 48.96 -17.26
C VAL A 8 41.16 47.56 -17.88
N ALA A 9 40.54 47.53 -19.06
CA ALA A 9 40.36 46.39 -19.95
C ALA A 9 41.52 46.27 -20.95
N LEU A 10 41.72 45.07 -21.53
CA LEU A 10 42.39 44.94 -22.83
C LEU A 10 41.85 43.74 -23.61
N ALA A 11 41.50 44.04 -24.85
CA ALA A 11 40.87 43.19 -25.85
C ALA A 11 41.91 42.42 -26.69
N GLY A 12 41.47 41.33 -27.32
CA GLY A 12 42.18 40.65 -28.40
C GLY A 12 41.20 40.13 -29.45
N VAL A 13 41.24 40.73 -30.63
CA VAL A 13 40.57 40.33 -31.88
C VAL A 13 41.63 39.72 -32.79
N TRP A 14 41.34 38.62 -33.53
CA TRP A 14 41.88 38.38 -34.88
C TRP A 14 40.93 37.46 -35.68
N THR A 15 40.70 37.83 -36.94
CA THR A 15 39.86 37.16 -37.93
C THR A 15 40.68 36.67 -39.14
N LEU A 16 40.20 35.56 -39.74
CA LEU A 16 40.24 35.10 -41.15
C LEU A 16 41.50 34.46 -41.76
N GLY A 17 41.27 33.31 -42.45
CA GLY A 17 42.16 32.76 -43.49
C GLY A 17 41.78 31.35 -43.98
N TYR A 18 41.08 31.28 -45.11
CA TYR A 18 40.70 30.07 -45.86
C TYR A 18 41.90 29.30 -46.45
N GLY A 19 41.86 27.97 -46.45
CA GLY A 19 42.73 27.10 -47.22
C GLY A 19 41.98 25.86 -47.71
N ALA A 20 41.70 25.78 -49.01
CA ALA A 20 40.99 24.68 -49.66
C ALA A 20 41.88 23.43 -49.75
N SER A 21 41.31 22.25 -49.45
CA SER A 21 41.87 20.95 -49.85
C SER A 21 40.75 20.12 -50.48
N THR A 22 40.92 19.84 -51.77
CA THR A 22 40.05 19.02 -52.61
C THR A 22 40.40 17.55 -52.43
N THR A 23 39.49 16.75 -51.88
CA THR A 23 39.50 15.30 -52.07
C THR A 23 38.10 14.85 -52.47
N ALA A 24 38.00 14.24 -53.66
CA ALA A 24 36.78 13.75 -54.25
C ALA A 24 36.28 12.50 -53.50
N ALA A 25 34.99 12.47 -53.16
CA ALA A 25 34.34 11.30 -52.59
C ALA A 25 34.04 10.25 -53.68
N ASP A 26 34.38 9.00 -53.40
CA ASP A 26 34.01 7.82 -54.20
C ASP A 26 32.51 7.51 -54.01
N THR A 27 31.75 7.56 -55.10
CA THR A 27 30.28 7.43 -55.14
C THR A 27 29.81 6.08 -55.71
N SER A 28 30.56 5.00 -55.45
CA SER A 28 30.15 3.65 -55.87
C SER A 28 29.24 2.99 -54.82
N PRO A 29 28.00 2.57 -55.16
CA PRO A 29 27.09 1.94 -54.20
C PRO A 29 27.59 0.54 -53.81
N ARG A 30 27.90 0.34 -52.53
CA ARG A 30 28.20 -0.98 -51.97
C ARG A 30 26.89 -1.72 -51.67
N THR A 31 26.71 -2.90 -52.26
CA THR A 31 25.60 -3.81 -51.97
C THR A 31 25.66 -4.22 -50.49
N PRO A 32 24.57 -4.14 -49.71
CA PRO A 32 24.58 -4.58 -48.31
C PRO A 32 24.88 -6.07 -48.23
N ALA A 33 25.73 -6.46 -47.29
CA ALA A 33 25.96 -7.87 -46.97
C ALA A 33 24.61 -8.52 -46.60
N ALA A 34 24.32 -9.68 -47.18
CA ALA A 34 23.13 -10.46 -46.87
C ALA A 34 23.10 -10.75 -45.37
N ILE A 35 22.06 -10.27 -44.70
CA ILE A 35 21.82 -10.50 -43.28
C ILE A 35 21.35 -11.95 -43.14
N ASP A 36 22.03 -12.73 -42.31
CA ASP A 36 21.56 -14.05 -41.90
C ASP A 36 20.31 -13.88 -41.03
N GLU A 37 19.13 -13.92 -41.65
CA GLU A 37 17.83 -13.71 -41.00
C GLU A 37 17.60 -14.70 -39.84
N THR A 38 18.19 -15.88 -39.90
CA THR A 38 18.15 -16.89 -38.83
C THR A 38 19.04 -16.56 -37.63
N ALA A 39 20.15 -15.87 -37.85
CA ALA A 39 21.01 -15.34 -36.78
C ALA A 39 20.41 -14.07 -36.15
N VAL A 40 19.68 -13.26 -36.92
CA VAL A 40 18.92 -12.10 -36.40
C VAL A 40 17.69 -12.53 -35.61
N LEU A 41 17.05 -13.65 -35.97
CA LEU A 41 15.94 -14.20 -35.20
C LEU A 41 16.36 -14.88 -33.88
N ASN A 42 17.63 -15.29 -33.75
CA ASN A 42 18.14 -16.04 -32.58
C ASN A 42 19.10 -15.25 -31.67
N ALA A 43 19.50 -14.03 -32.04
CA ALA A 43 20.36 -13.17 -31.22
C ALA A 43 19.54 -12.16 -30.41
N VAL A 44 19.20 -12.57 -29.19
CA VAL A 44 18.82 -11.72 -28.04
C VAL A 44 17.47 -11.00 -28.17
N ARG A 45 16.39 -11.69 -27.81
CA ARG A 45 15.23 -11.03 -27.18
C ARG A 45 15.55 -10.81 -25.70
N PRO A 46 15.66 -9.58 -25.18
CA PRO A 46 14.85 -9.21 -24.05
C PRO A 46 13.49 -8.83 -24.65
N GLU A 47 12.51 -9.72 -24.55
CA GLU A 47 11.13 -9.39 -24.92
C GLU A 47 10.75 -8.06 -24.25
N GLU A 48 10.34 -7.06 -25.04
CA GLU A 48 9.56 -5.94 -24.51
C GLU A 48 8.42 -6.58 -23.71
N ARG A 49 8.38 -6.31 -22.40
CA ARG A 49 7.28 -6.75 -21.55
C ARG A 49 5.97 -6.34 -22.23
N MET A 50 5.14 -7.31 -22.61
CA MET A 50 3.90 -7.04 -23.36
C MET A 50 2.85 -6.30 -22.52
N GLY A 51 3.08 -6.16 -21.22
CA GLY A 51 2.15 -5.59 -20.26
C GLY A 51 1.07 -6.60 -19.82
N PRO A 52 0.24 -6.22 -18.86
CA PRO A 52 -0.81 -7.10 -18.35
C PRO A 52 -1.92 -7.29 -19.37
N LYS A 53 -2.54 -8.47 -19.36
CA LYS A 53 -3.77 -8.76 -20.09
C LYS A 53 -4.91 -7.89 -19.53
N LEU A 54 -5.74 -7.34 -20.42
CA LEU A 54 -7.03 -6.76 -20.03
C LEU A 54 -8.04 -7.88 -19.70
N LEU A 55 -8.66 -7.79 -18.54
CA LEU A 55 -9.74 -8.67 -18.09
C LEU A 55 -11.06 -8.30 -18.76
N GLU A 56 -11.32 -7.00 -18.89
CA GLU A 56 -12.50 -6.45 -19.53
C GLU A 56 -12.08 -5.39 -20.57
N PRO A 57 -12.93 -5.09 -21.57
CA PRO A 57 -12.72 -3.93 -22.43
C PRO A 57 -12.60 -2.63 -21.60
N PRO A 58 -11.80 -1.65 -22.04
CA PRO A 58 -11.67 -0.39 -21.31
C PRO A 58 -13.05 0.24 -21.06
N PRO A 59 -13.34 0.69 -19.83
CA PRO A 59 -14.62 1.33 -19.52
C PRO A 59 -14.80 2.62 -20.33
N ASN A 60 -16.04 2.91 -20.75
CA ASN A 60 -16.34 4.10 -21.54
C ASN A 60 -16.38 5.39 -20.69
N ASP A 61 -16.72 5.27 -19.40
CA ASP A 61 -17.04 6.38 -18.50
C ASP A 61 -16.25 6.36 -17.18
N ALA A 62 -15.47 5.30 -16.92
CA ALA A 62 -14.61 5.19 -15.75
C ALA A 62 -13.13 5.24 -16.14
N LEU A 63 -12.28 5.72 -15.23
CA LEU A 63 -10.83 5.60 -15.37
C LEU A 63 -10.35 4.29 -14.73
N GLY A 64 -9.15 3.84 -15.10
CA GLY A 64 -8.58 2.58 -14.61
C GLY A 64 -8.95 1.41 -15.50
N LEU A 65 -7.93 0.73 -16.03
CA LEU A 65 -8.07 -0.44 -16.87
C LEU A 65 -8.20 -1.71 -16.00
N ASP A 66 -9.16 -2.57 -16.33
CA ASP A 66 -9.30 -3.87 -15.67
C ASP A 66 -8.16 -4.79 -16.14
N ILE A 67 -7.06 -4.84 -15.39
CA ILE A 67 -5.85 -5.60 -15.74
C ILE A 67 -5.70 -6.86 -14.88
N ALA A 68 -5.15 -7.91 -15.49
CA ALA A 68 -4.78 -9.14 -14.80
C ALA A 68 -3.50 -8.97 -13.97
N ILE A 69 -3.28 -9.87 -13.01
CA ILE A 69 -1.96 -10.06 -12.40
C ILE A 69 -1.06 -10.77 -13.41
N GLU A 70 0.11 -10.22 -13.67
CA GLU A 70 1.15 -10.89 -14.45
C GLU A 70 1.86 -11.92 -13.58
N ASP A 71 1.85 -13.18 -13.98
CA ASP A 71 2.65 -14.22 -13.33
C ASP A 71 3.18 -15.23 -14.35
N ARG A 72 4.11 -16.07 -13.90
CA ARG A 72 4.87 -16.96 -14.80
C ARG A 72 4.06 -18.16 -15.29
N ASP A 73 3.16 -18.68 -14.47
CA ASP A 73 2.50 -19.97 -14.70
C ASP A 73 1.01 -20.03 -14.31
N GLY A 74 0.40 -18.90 -13.98
CA GLY A 74 -0.99 -18.77 -13.54
C GLY A 74 -1.24 -19.23 -12.11
N LYS A 75 -0.21 -19.42 -11.28
CA LYS A 75 -0.35 -20.06 -9.95
C LYS A 75 0.14 -19.19 -8.80
N SER A 76 0.54 -17.95 -9.03
CA SER A 76 1.08 -17.09 -7.96
C SER A 76 0.09 -16.90 -6.80
N MET A 77 -1.23 -16.92 -7.09
CA MET A 77 -2.32 -16.74 -6.11
C MET A 77 -2.90 -18.05 -5.56
N LYS A 78 -2.32 -19.21 -5.87
CA LYS A 78 -2.92 -20.52 -5.53
C LYS A 78 -3.12 -20.72 -4.03
N ALA A 79 -2.23 -20.22 -3.17
CA ALA A 79 -2.39 -20.38 -1.72
C ALA A 79 -3.53 -19.49 -1.19
N LEU A 80 -3.67 -18.28 -1.73
CA LEU A 80 -4.78 -17.39 -1.43
C LEU A 80 -6.11 -18.02 -1.84
N HIS A 81 -6.21 -18.53 -3.07
CA HIS A 81 -7.43 -19.17 -3.56
C HIS A 81 -7.85 -20.37 -2.70
N ARG A 82 -6.88 -21.21 -2.30
CA ARG A 82 -7.16 -22.31 -1.34
C ARG A 82 -7.67 -21.79 -0.01
N ALA A 83 -7.13 -20.69 0.49
CA ALA A 83 -7.53 -20.10 1.76
C ALA A 83 -8.93 -19.50 1.71
N LEU A 84 -9.24 -18.75 0.64
CA LEU A 84 -10.57 -18.21 0.40
C LEU A 84 -11.60 -19.33 0.23
N GLY A 85 -11.24 -20.43 -0.45
CA GLY A 85 -12.08 -21.62 -0.53
C GLY A 85 -12.39 -22.24 0.84
N ARG A 86 -11.40 -22.35 1.74
CA ARG A 86 -11.63 -22.80 3.13
C ARG A 86 -12.51 -21.84 3.92
N ALA A 87 -12.34 -20.53 3.74
CA ALA A 87 -13.18 -19.53 4.38
C ALA A 87 -14.64 -19.63 3.90
N ALA A 88 -14.85 -19.74 2.58
CA ALA A 88 -16.16 -19.96 1.97
C ALA A 88 -16.87 -21.22 2.50
N ALA A 89 -16.11 -22.30 2.71
CA ALA A 89 -16.62 -23.56 3.26
C ALA A 89 -16.88 -23.53 4.77
N GLY A 90 -16.54 -22.43 5.47
CA GLY A 90 -16.65 -22.35 6.93
C GLY A 90 -15.61 -23.18 7.67
N GLU A 91 -14.50 -23.53 7.03
CA GLU A 91 -13.48 -24.45 7.56
C GLU A 91 -12.24 -23.74 8.12
N GLY A 92 -12.08 -22.44 7.87
CA GLY A 92 -10.94 -21.70 8.37
C GLY A 92 -10.91 -20.23 7.94
N GLN A 93 -9.76 -19.60 8.15
CA GLN A 93 -9.53 -18.21 7.80
C GLN A 93 -8.58 -18.07 6.60
N ALA A 94 -8.71 -16.96 5.88
CA ALA A 94 -7.76 -16.51 4.87
C ALA A 94 -7.10 -15.19 5.31
N HIS A 95 -5.77 -15.17 5.37
CA HIS A 95 -5.00 -14.03 5.88
C HIS A 95 -4.23 -13.34 4.76
N LEU A 96 -4.56 -12.08 4.48
CA LEU A 96 -3.89 -11.25 3.49
C LEU A 96 -3.08 -10.15 4.20
N LEU A 97 -1.82 -9.99 3.82
CA LEU A 97 -0.89 -9.06 4.43
C LEU A 97 -0.39 -8.05 3.40
N PHE A 98 -0.77 -6.78 3.53
CA PHE A 98 -0.37 -5.71 2.62
C PHE A 98 0.69 -4.82 3.24
N TYR A 99 1.93 -4.94 2.79
CA TYR A 99 2.99 -3.99 3.06
C TYR A 99 3.01 -2.89 1.99
N GLY A 100 3.28 -1.65 2.39
CA GLY A 100 3.53 -0.61 1.40
C GLY A 100 3.84 0.76 1.96
N ALA A 101 3.75 1.75 1.08
CA ALA A 101 3.93 3.15 1.41
C ALA A 101 2.59 3.86 1.72
N SER A 102 2.42 5.11 1.28
CA SER A 102 1.24 5.93 1.55
C SER A 102 -0.06 5.41 0.93
N HIS A 103 0.00 4.76 -0.24
CA HIS A 103 -1.19 4.14 -0.85
C HIS A 103 -1.81 3.09 0.06
N VAL A 104 -0.99 2.17 0.61
CA VAL A 104 -1.43 1.17 1.59
C VAL A 104 -1.79 1.83 2.91
N ALA A 105 -1.00 2.79 3.40
CA ALA A 105 -1.25 3.48 4.67
C ALA A 105 -2.56 4.27 4.70
N SER A 106 -3.10 4.60 3.52
CA SER A 106 -4.40 5.26 3.38
C SER A 106 -5.57 4.35 3.82
N ASP A 107 -5.37 3.04 3.78
CA ASP A 107 -6.37 1.98 3.98
C ASP A 107 -7.63 2.10 3.10
N LEU A 108 -7.57 2.87 2.00
CA LEU A 108 -8.73 3.09 1.14
C LEU A 108 -8.97 1.90 0.21
N PHE A 109 -7.96 1.45 -0.53
CA PHE A 109 -8.08 0.30 -1.42
C PHE A 109 -8.01 -1.04 -0.65
N THR A 110 -7.11 -1.16 0.32
CA THR A 110 -7.02 -2.36 1.19
C THR A 110 -8.26 -2.50 2.07
N GLY A 111 -8.81 -1.39 2.56
CA GLY A 111 -10.07 -1.39 3.30
C GLY A 111 -11.28 -1.72 2.42
N TYR A 112 -11.26 -1.36 1.13
CA TYR A 112 -12.26 -1.83 0.17
C TYR A 112 -12.16 -3.35 -0.03
N ILE A 113 -10.96 -3.87 -0.33
CA ILE A 113 -10.71 -5.31 -0.47
C ILE A 113 -11.12 -6.08 0.77
N ARG A 114 -10.80 -5.56 1.96
CA ARG A 114 -11.21 -6.15 3.25
C ARG A 114 -12.73 -6.33 3.31
N ARG A 115 -13.50 -5.25 3.07
CA ARG A 115 -14.96 -5.30 3.12
C ARG A 115 -15.52 -6.32 2.14
N GLU A 116 -15.10 -6.25 0.88
CA GLU A 116 -15.61 -7.13 -0.17
C GLU A 116 -15.32 -8.61 0.12
N LEU A 117 -14.10 -8.93 0.55
CA LEU A 117 -13.75 -10.30 0.90
C LEU A 117 -14.49 -10.77 2.15
N GLN A 118 -14.67 -9.92 3.15
CA GLN A 118 -15.41 -10.26 4.37
C GLN A 118 -16.91 -10.47 4.09
N THR A 119 -17.50 -9.67 3.20
CA THR A 119 -18.88 -9.85 2.74
C THR A 119 -19.05 -11.19 2.03
N ARG A 120 -18.10 -11.57 1.18
CA ARG A 120 -18.18 -12.82 0.38
C ARG A 120 -17.83 -14.08 1.17
N TYR A 121 -16.85 -14.01 2.06
CA TYR A 121 -16.22 -15.19 2.66
C TYR A 121 -16.29 -15.22 4.20
N GLY A 122 -16.92 -14.22 4.82
CA GLY A 122 -17.06 -14.09 6.26
C GLY A 122 -16.08 -13.08 6.88
N ASP A 123 -16.56 -12.35 7.88
CA ASP A 123 -15.75 -11.39 8.64
C ASP A 123 -15.01 -12.08 9.80
N ALA A 124 -13.70 -12.22 9.68
CA ALA A 124 -12.82 -12.73 10.75
C ALA A 124 -12.13 -11.61 11.55
N GLY A 125 -12.53 -10.36 11.35
CA GLY A 125 -12.05 -9.16 12.04
C GLY A 125 -11.02 -8.34 11.29
N HIS A 126 -10.45 -7.35 11.98
CA HIS A 126 -9.61 -6.30 11.39
C HIS A 126 -8.13 -6.66 11.22
N GLY A 127 -7.69 -7.74 11.85
CA GLY A 127 -6.28 -8.15 11.81
C GLY A 127 -5.38 -7.24 12.62
N PHE A 128 -4.15 -7.06 12.14
CA PHE A 128 -3.10 -6.32 12.81
C PHE A 128 -3.20 -4.81 12.54
N LEU A 129 -3.23 -4.00 13.60
CA LEU A 129 -3.14 -2.54 13.54
C LEU A 129 -2.32 -1.97 14.71
N LEU A 130 -2.09 -0.66 14.66
CA LEU A 130 -1.41 0.06 15.74
C LEU A 130 -2.44 0.64 16.72
N PRO A 131 -2.39 0.31 18.02
CA PRO A 131 -3.35 0.82 19.00
C PRO A 131 -3.06 2.26 19.46
N ILE A 132 -2.06 2.90 18.85
CA ILE A 132 -1.66 4.29 19.06
C ILE A 132 -1.38 4.89 17.69
N HIS A 133 -1.81 6.13 17.47
CA HIS A 133 -1.52 6.85 16.22
C HIS A 133 -0.02 7.09 16.05
N PRO A 134 0.66 6.44 15.09
CA PRO A 134 2.07 6.73 14.79
C PRO A 134 2.27 8.12 14.14
N TRP A 135 1.22 8.65 13.51
CA TRP A 135 1.09 9.99 12.95
C TRP A 135 -0.38 10.41 12.93
N ARG A 136 -0.66 11.71 12.77
CA ARG A 136 -2.00 12.30 12.93
C ARG A 136 -3.07 11.72 11.97
N THR A 137 -2.67 11.35 10.76
CA THR A 137 -3.58 10.83 9.72
C THR A 137 -3.64 9.31 9.66
N TYR A 138 -3.02 8.59 10.61
CA TYR A 138 -3.14 7.14 10.67
C TYR A 138 -4.60 6.77 10.91
N ARG A 139 -5.08 5.81 10.13
CA ARG A 139 -6.45 5.32 10.19
C ARG A 139 -6.48 3.87 9.78
N HIS A 140 -7.53 3.20 10.21
CA HIS A 140 -7.89 1.86 9.80
C HIS A 140 -9.41 1.87 9.63
N ARG A 141 -9.89 1.53 8.45
CA ARG A 141 -11.32 1.65 8.11
C ARG A 141 -12.12 0.71 9.00
N ASP A 142 -13.29 1.18 9.46
CA ASP A 142 -14.26 0.41 10.24
C ASP A 142 -13.81 -0.05 11.63
N ILE A 143 -12.69 0.48 12.12
CA ILE A 143 -12.30 0.36 13.53
C ILE A 143 -11.81 1.71 14.04
N ASN A 144 -12.05 1.99 15.31
CA ASN A 144 -11.68 3.27 15.89
C ASN A 144 -10.42 3.14 16.74
N ILE A 145 -9.58 4.17 16.68
CA ILE A 145 -8.36 4.27 17.48
C ILE A 145 -8.43 5.58 18.28
N GLU A 146 -8.06 5.51 19.55
CA GLU A 146 -7.97 6.66 20.45
C GLU A 146 -6.66 6.56 21.23
N SER A 147 -5.90 7.65 21.36
CA SER A 147 -4.62 7.60 22.08
C SER A 147 -4.17 8.98 22.52
N ASP A 148 -3.32 9.06 23.54
CA ASP A 148 -2.69 10.30 23.97
C ASP A 148 -1.42 10.69 23.19
N GLY A 149 -1.35 10.24 21.92
CA GLY A 149 -0.51 10.73 20.83
C GLY A 149 0.90 11.15 21.25
N MET A 150 1.09 12.43 21.57
CA MET A 150 2.38 13.04 21.92
C MET A 150 3.08 12.45 23.16
N ARG A 151 2.41 11.56 23.90
CA ARG A 151 3.03 10.82 25.02
C ARG A 151 3.66 9.51 24.58
N TRP A 152 3.51 9.15 23.31
CA TRP A 152 4.19 8.04 22.66
C TRP A 152 5.17 8.57 21.62
N GLU A 153 6.31 7.90 21.51
CA GLU A 153 7.31 8.13 20.49
C GLU A 153 7.23 7.01 19.45
N THR A 154 7.04 7.39 18.18
CA THR A 154 7.01 6.46 17.06
C THR A 154 8.43 6.14 16.58
N GLN A 155 8.86 4.90 16.78
CA GLN A 155 10.08 4.34 16.19
C GLN A 155 9.74 3.76 14.81
N ARG A 156 10.45 4.21 13.78
CA ARG A 156 10.36 3.73 12.40
C ARG A 156 11.62 4.14 11.64
N VAL A 157 11.91 3.42 10.55
CA VAL A 157 12.98 3.80 9.62
C VAL A 157 12.64 5.14 8.93
N ARG A 158 13.60 6.05 8.87
CA ARG A 158 13.54 7.31 8.13
C ARG A 158 14.64 7.37 7.07
N VAL A 159 14.52 8.34 6.16
CA VAL A 159 15.56 8.62 5.17
C VAL A 159 16.86 8.98 5.91
N GLY A 160 17.93 8.26 5.62
CA GLY A 160 19.27 8.47 6.19
C GLY A 160 19.59 7.61 7.42
N ASP A 161 18.63 6.87 7.96
CA ASP A 161 18.89 5.96 9.07
C ASP A 161 19.72 4.75 8.61
N ALA A 162 20.75 4.41 9.39
CA ALA A 162 21.57 3.21 9.20
C ALA A 162 21.31 2.13 10.28
N GLU A 163 20.83 2.56 11.45
CA GLU A 163 20.40 1.69 12.55
C GLU A 163 19.07 2.20 13.10
N VAL A 164 18.14 1.29 13.42
CA VAL A 164 16.82 1.64 13.94
C VAL A 164 16.54 0.78 15.16
N GLU A 165 15.86 1.37 16.16
CA GLU A 165 15.31 0.62 17.28
C GLU A 165 14.44 -0.54 16.76
N ARG A 166 14.39 -1.67 17.49
CA ARG A 166 13.65 -2.86 17.04
C ARG A 166 12.19 -2.49 16.77
N VAL A 167 11.78 -2.55 15.50
CA VAL A 167 10.41 -2.33 15.05
C VAL A 167 9.67 -3.66 14.87
N GLY A 168 8.34 -3.62 14.96
CA GLY A 168 7.49 -4.80 14.85
C GLY A 168 7.10 -5.16 13.41
N LEU A 169 6.02 -5.94 13.28
CA LEU A 169 5.51 -6.45 12.00
C LEU A 169 5.28 -5.32 10.99
N ALA A 170 4.69 -4.21 11.46
CA ALA A 170 4.35 -3.05 10.64
C ALA A 170 5.53 -2.09 10.36
N GLY A 171 6.78 -2.48 10.68
CA GLY A 171 7.93 -1.58 10.59
C GLY A 171 7.87 -0.38 11.54
N ILE A 172 7.04 -0.47 12.58
CA ILE A 172 6.80 0.57 13.59
C ILE A 172 6.89 -0.06 14.99
N ALA A 173 7.35 0.73 15.96
CA ALA A 173 7.14 0.47 17.39
C ALA A 173 6.76 1.77 18.10
N MET A 174 5.80 1.69 19.03
CA MET A 174 5.34 2.83 19.83
C MET A 174 5.94 2.75 21.22
N MET A 175 6.77 3.72 21.59
CA MET A 175 7.48 3.75 22.87
C MET A 175 6.89 4.79 23.83
N SER A 176 6.74 4.45 25.10
CA SER A 176 6.47 5.46 26.13
C SER A 176 7.28 5.21 27.41
N GLN A 177 7.70 6.31 28.03
CA GLN A 177 8.35 6.40 29.35
C GLN A 177 7.55 7.26 30.32
N ARG A 178 6.25 7.45 30.05
CA ARG A 178 5.34 8.24 30.90
C ARG A 178 4.38 7.29 31.58
N ALA A 179 4.01 7.58 32.82
CA ALA A 179 2.94 6.87 33.51
C ALA A 179 1.58 7.38 33.02
N GLY A 180 0.62 6.47 32.85
CA GLY A 180 -0.73 6.79 32.39
C GLY A 180 -0.83 7.12 30.92
N SER A 181 0.17 6.79 30.10
CA SER A 181 0.05 6.87 28.64
C SER A 181 -0.88 5.80 28.12
N PHE A 182 -1.80 6.15 27.22
CA PHE A 182 -2.83 5.23 26.77
C PHE A 182 -2.99 5.16 25.26
N GLY A 183 -3.44 3.99 24.81
CA GLY A 183 -3.89 3.70 23.47
C GLY A 183 -5.08 2.76 23.55
N ALA A 184 -6.09 2.99 22.73
CA ALA A 184 -7.31 2.21 22.72
C ALA A 184 -7.78 1.95 21.29
N VAL A 185 -8.33 0.77 21.10
CA VAL A 185 -8.99 0.35 19.87
C VAL A 185 -10.39 -0.12 20.23
N TYR A 186 -11.39 0.31 19.46
CA TYR A 186 -12.76 -0.12 19.68
C TYR A 186 -13.49 -0.35 18.38
N THR A 187 -14.40 -1.32 18.40
CA THR A 187 -15.25 -1.68 17.27
C THR A 187 -16.06 -0.47 16.80
N ALA A 188 -16.44 -0.47 15.52
CA ALA A 188 -17.28 0.58 14.94
C ALA A 188 -18.56 0.73 15.75
N LYS A 189 -19.04 1.98 15.92
CA LYS A 189 -20.30 2.30 16.63
C LYS A 189 -21.51 2.37 15.70
N GLU A 190 -21.26 2.57 14.42
CA GLU A 190 -22.25 2.72 13.35
C GLU A 190 -21.72 2.03 12.08
N GLY A 191 -22.58 1.85 11.09
CA GLY A 191 -22.27 1.12 9.86
C GLY A 191 -22.38 -0.40 10.01
N GLU A 192 -22.11 -1.09 8.90
CA GLU A 192 -22.30 -2.55 8.77
C GLU A 192 -21.06 -3.36 9.21
N TYR A 193 -19.87 -2.77 9.04
CA TYR A 193 -18.59 -3.46 9.20
C TYR A 193 -17.95 -3.15 10.56
N GLY A 194 -17.12 -4.09 11.05
CA GLY A 194 -16.25 -3.86 12.21
C GLY A 194 -16.98 -3.69 13.54
N ARG A 195 -18.19 -4.24 13.67
CA ARG A 195 -19.09 -4.04 14.81
C ARG A 195 -18.72 -4.89 16.03
N THR A 196 -18.06 -6.03 15.82
CA THR A 196 -17.71 -6.98 16.86
C THR A 196 -16.27 -7.46 16.75
N ALA A 197 -15.72 -7.97 17.85
CA ALA A 197 -14.45 -8.66 17.92
C ALA A 197 -14.54 -9.76 18.99
N GLY A 198 -13.81 -10.86 18.83
CA GLY A 198 -13.73 -11.95 19.82
C GLY A 198 -12.33 -12.23 20.33
N LEU A 199 -11.31 -11.64 19.69
CA LEU A 199 -9.91 -11.91 19.94
C LEU A 199 -9.09 -10.61 19.87
N PHE A 200 -8.32 -10.37 20.93
CA PHE A 200 -7.30 -9.33 20.96
C PHE A 200 -5.93 -9.95 21.25
N GLU A 201 -4.90 -9.57 20.53
CA GLU A 201 -3.52 -9.98 20.84
C GLU A 201 -2.55 -8.80 20.78
N LEU A 202 -2.01 -8.42 21.93
CA LEU A 202 -1.05 -7.32 22.06
C LEU A 202 0.36 -7.83 21.82
N TYR A 203 1.09 -7.19 20.89
CA TYR A 203 2.48 -7.48 20.60
C TYR A 203 3.36 -6.39 21.24
N TYR A 204 4.38 -6.77 22.01
CA TYR A 204 5.21 -5.83 22.74
C TYR A 204 6.66 -6.30 22.88
N LYS A 205 7.58 -5.37 23.11
CA LYS A 205 8.99 -5.68 23.37
C LYS A 205 9.17 -6.07 24.84
N GLN A 206 9.81 -7.19 25.10
CA GLN A 206 10.37 -7.52 26.40
C GLN A 206 11.84 -7.10 26.49
N HIS A 207 12.27 -6.54 27.62
CA HIS A 207 13.67 -6.12 27.84
C HIS A 207 13.99 -5.88 29.32
N THR A 208 15.28 -5.72 29.65
CA THR A 208 15.79 -5.64 31.03
C THR A 208 15.29 -4.44 31.83
N ARG A 209 14.90 -3.36 31.15
CA ARG A 209 14.37 -2.14 31.79
C ARG A 209 12.85 -2.01 31.67
N GLY A 210 12.16 -3.09 31.29
CA GLY A 210 10.73 -3.08 30.99
C GLY A 210 9.85 -2.49 32.08
N GLY A 211 8.91 -1.63 31.66
CA GLY A 211 7.79 -1.19 32.46
C GLY A 211 6.63 -2.18 32.45
N ASP A 212 5.50 -1.77 33.01
CA ASP A 212 4.27 -2.56 33.03
C ASP A 212 3.16 -1.85 32.25
N ILE A 213 2.28 -2.65 31.65
CA ILE A 213 1.10 -2.21 30.90
C ILE A 213 -0.13 -2.78 31.62
N ASP A 214 -1.08 -1.93 31.98
CA ASP A 214 -2.43 -2.36 32.34
C ASP A 214 -3.28 -2.45 31.08
N VAL A 215 -3.92 -3.59 30.87
CA VAL A 215 -4.90 -3.81 29.80
C VAL A 215 -6.29 -3.74 30.38
N PHE A 216 -7.16 -2.96 29.74
CA PHE A 216 -8.57 -2.83 30.06
C PHE A 216 -9.41 -3.30 28.88
N ILE A 217 -10.48 -4.04 29.16
CA ILE A 217 -11.49 -4.43 28.19
C ILE A 217 -12.82 -3.94 28.76
N ASP A 218 -13.52 -3.09 27.99
CA ASP A 218 -14.80 -2.48 28.38
C ASP A 218 -14.74 -1.76 29.73
N GLY A 219 -13.63 -1.04 29.95
CA GLY A 219 -13.37 -0.27 31.16
C GLY A 219 -12.94 -1.11 32.38
N ARG A 220 -12.95 -2.44 32.28
CA ARG A 220 -12.51 -3.35 33.35
C ARG A 220 -11.07 -3.77 33.13
N LYS A 221 -10.24 -3.70 34.17
CA LYS A 221 -8.86 -4.14 34.11
C LYS A 221 -8.80 -5.66 33.91
N ALA A 222 -8.38 -6.09 32.73
CA ALA A 222 -8.27 -7.50 32.36
C ALA A 222 -6.97 -8.12 32.86
N ARG A 223 -5.83 -7.43 32.67
CA ARG A 223 -4.50 -7.95 33.05
C ARG A 223 -3.48 -6.83 33.23
N ARG A 224 -2.52 -7.03 34.14
CA ARG A 224 -1.23 -6.30 34.13
C ARG A 224 -0.17 -7.16 33.46
N ILE A 225 0.52 -6.61 32.47
CA ILE A 225 1.60 -7.25 31.73
C ILE A 225 2.91 -6.59 32.14
N SER A 226 3.89 -7.39 32.56
CA SER A 226 5.26 -6.89 32.71
C SER A 226 6.02 -7.08 31.41
N THR A 227 6.65 -6.00 30.93
CA THR A 227 7.56 -6.04 29.76
C THR A 227 9.01 -6.30 30.17
N ARG A 228 9.26 -6.58 31.46
CA ARG A 228 10.60 -6.89 31.97
C ARG A 228 10.99 -8.33 31.63
N ALA A 229 12.17 -8.50 31.05
CA ALA A 229 12.79 -9.81 30.83
C ALA A 229 14.31 -9.74 30.98
N SER A 230 14.98 -10.88 31.14
CA SER A 230 16.44 -10.96 31.27
C SER A 230 17.19 -10.67 29.96
N LYS A 231 16.52 -10.85 28.82
CA LYS A 231 17.02 -10.57 27.47
C LYS A 231 15.97 -9.81 26.67
N VAL A 232 16.38 -9.21 25.56
CA VAL A 232 15.44 -8.56 24.63
C VAL A 232 14.77 -9.64 23.79
N SER A 233 13.45 -9.65 23.76
CA SER A 233 12.62 -10.57 22.96
C SER A 233 11.25 -9.95 22.67
N THR A 234 10.44 -10.64 21.87
CA THR A 234 9.03 -10.29 21.70
C THR A 234 8.16 -10.96 22.78
N GLY A 235 7.14 -10.26 23.25
CA GLY A 235 6.06 -10.79 24.07
C GLY A 235 4.70 -10.63 23.40
N TYR A 236 3.81 -11.58 23.69
CA TYR A 236 2.43 -11.60 23.21
C TYR A 236 1.46 -11.79 24.37
N ALA A 237 0.37 -11.03 24.38
CA ALA A 237 -0.71 -11.20 25.33
C ALA A 237 -2.05 -11.32 24.61
N THR A 238 -2.60 -12.53 24.60
CA THR A 238 -3.87 -12.88 23.97
C THR A 238 -5.04 -12.77 24.95
N PHE A 239 -6.15 -12.23 24.49
CA PHE A 239 -7.41 -12.09 25.22
C PHE A 239 -8.54 -12.59 24.32
N ARG A 240 -9.19 -13.69 24.72
CA ARG A 240 -10.44 -14.15 24.10
C ARG A 240 -11.61 -13.61 24.89
N VAL A 241 -12.55 -13.02 24.18
CA VAL A 241 -13.77 -12.40 24.72
C VAL A 241 -14.97 -12.87 23.90
N PRO A 242 -16.21 -12.75 24.41
CA PRO A 242 -17.39 -12.98 23.60
C PRO A 242 -17.32 -12.15 22.30
N ASP A 243 -17.83 -12.67 21.18
CA ASP A 243 -17.85 -11.90 19.94
C ASP A 243 -18.92 -10.80 20.00
N ALA A 244 -18.53 -9.61 20.45
CA ALA A 244 -19.42 -8.49 20.74
C ALA A 244 -18.72 -7.14 20.50
N PRO A 245 -19.43 -6.00 20.60
CA PRO A 245 -18.79 -4.70 20.59
C PRO A 245 -17.86 -4.55 21.80
N HIS A 246 -16.62 -4.14 21.57
CA HIS A 246 -15.60 -4.06 22.60
C HIS A 246 -14.72 -2.81 22.47
N ARG A 247 -14.19 -2.36 23.62
CA ARG A 247 -13.09 -1.41 23.69
C ARG A 247 -11.90 -2.01 24.42
N PHE A 248 -10.81 -2.21 23.70
CA PHE A 248 -9.52 -2.64 24.22
C PHE A 248 -8.62 -1.42 24.46
N GLU A 249 -8.15 -1.23 25.69
CA GLU A 249 -7.23 -0.14 26.06
C GLU A 249 -5.98 -0.68 26.73
N ILE A 250 -4.83 -0.10 26.38
CA ILE A 250 -3.59 -0.25 27.12
C ILE A 250 -3.25 1.03 27.86
N ARG A 251 -2.67 0.91 29.05
CA ARG A 251 -2.18 2.04 29.84
C ARG A 251 -0.84 1.73 30.51
N THR A 252 0.17 2.58 30.32
CA THR A 252 1.46 2.42 30.97
C THR A 252 1.36 2.74 32.47
N VAL A 253 2.08 1.99 33.31
CA VAL A 253 1.94 2.08 34.77
C VAL A 253 2.96 3.02 35.42
N SER A 254 4.16 3.13 34.85
CA SER A 254 5.27 3.87 35.45
C SER A 254 6.10 4.59 34.40
N ARG A 255 7.21 5.23 34.83
CA ARG A 255 8.17 5.88 33.93
C ARG A 255 9.17 4.91 33.28
N ARG A 256 9.08 3.61 33.57
CA ARG A 256 9.92 2.59 32.93
C ARG A 256 9.44 2.38 31.49
N PRO A 257 10.37 2.26 30.52
CA PRO A 257 9.98 2.25 29.12
C PRO A 257 9.23 1.00 28.71
N VAL A 258 8.23 1.21 27.86
CA VAL A 258 7.39 0.20 27.22
C VAL A 258 7.43 0.43 25.72
N TRP A 259 7.57 -0.63 24.92
CA TRP A 259 7.38 -0.60 23.47
C TRP A 259 6.24 -1.53 23.08
N VAL A 260 5.33 -1.02 22.26
CA VAL A 260 4.21 -1.77 21.67
C VAL A 260 4.45 -1.88 20.18
N TYR A 261 4.37 -3.09 19.65
CA TYR A 261 4.53 -3.37 18.23
C TYR A 261 3.21 -3.28 17.46
N GLY A 262 2.10 -3.60 18.12
CA GLY A 262 0.76 -3.51 17.54
C GLY A 262 -0.26 -4.35 18.30
N LEU A 263 -1.46 -4.43 17.75
CA LEU A 263 -2.60 -5.15 18.28
C LEU A 263 -3.28 -5.90 17.14
N VAL A 264 -3.52 -7.20 17.33
CA VAL A 264 -4.43 -7.97 16.50
C VAL A 264 -5.84 -7.82 17.06
N VAL A 265 -6.81 -7.54 16.20
CA VAL A 265 -8.25 -7.51 16.52
C VAL A 265 -8.98 -8.42 15.54
N GLU A 266 -9.43 -9.56 16.02
CA GLU A 266 -9.99 -10.65 15.20
C GLU A 266 -11.23 -11.27 15.85
N ARG A 267 -11.86 -12.18 15.13
CA ARG A 267 -12.97 -13.02 15.58
C ARG A 267 -12.54 -14.48 15.43
N ASP A 268 -12.86 -15.34 16.40
CA ASP A 268 -12.47 -16.76 16.40
C ASP A 268 -13.48 -17.58 15.58
N GLN A 269 -13.59 -17.26 14.28
CA GLN A 269 -14.53 -17.86 13.33
C GLN A 269 -13.97 -17.87 11.91
N PRO A 270 -14.50 -18.72 11.00
CA PRO A 270 -14.14 -18.68 9.59
C PRO A 270 -14.35 -17.30 8.96
N GLY A 271 -13.50 -16.95 7.99
CA GLY A 271 -13.58 -15.65 7.34
C GLY A 271 -12.26 -15.11 6.80
N VAL A 272 -12.24 -13.82 6.51
CA VAL A 272 -11.08 -13.13 5.94
C VAL A 272 -10.54 -12.08 6.91
N VAL A 273 -9.22 -12.04 7.00
CA VAL A 273 -8.45 -11.03 7.71
C VAL A 273 -7.51 -10.32 6.73
N VAL A 274 -7.47 -8.98 6.79
CA VAL A 274 -6.58 -8.16 5.97
C VAL A 274 -5.73 -7.25 6.86
N ASP A 275 -4.43 -7.50 6.94
CA ASP A 275 -3.50 -6.64 7.67
C ASP A 275 -3.00 -5.51 6.73
N THR A 276 -3.25 -4.25 7.10
CA THR A 276 -2.82 -3.06 6.34
C THR A 276 -1.58 -2.43 6.97
N LEU A 277 -0.40 -2.74 6.42
CA LEU A 277 0.91 -2.38 6.97
C LEU A 277 1.63 -1.30 6.13
N GLY A 278 0.95 -0.19 5.93
CA GLY A 278 1.48 0.95 5.20
C GLY A 278 2.23 1.95 6.07
N ILE A 279 3.38 2.45 5.58
CA ILE A 279 4.13 3.54 6.22
C ILE A 279 4.32 4.69 5.23
N ASN A 280 3.81 5.87 5.56
CA ASN A 280 3.93 7.06 4.70
C ASN A 280 5.41 7.36 4.35
N GLY A 281 5.67 7.49 3.05
CA GLY A 281 7.00 7.80 2.49
C GLY A 281 8.01 6.64 2.54
N SER A 282 7.57 5.44 2.89
CA SER A 282 8.44 4.27 2.99
C SER A 282 8.89 3.74 1.63
N ARG A 283 10.01 3.02 1.66
CA ARG A 283 10.62 2.32 0.53
C ARG A 283 10.76 0.85 0.89
N ALA A 284 10.72 -0.05 -0.09
CA ALA A 284 10.87 -1.49 0.14
C ALA A 284 12.15 -1.81 0.92
N ARG A 285 13.28 -1.19 0.54
CA ARG A 285 14.59 -1.40 1.20
C ARG A 285 14.62 -1.11 2.70
N TYR A 286 13.67 -0.34 3.24
CA TYR A 286 13.61 -0.09 4.68
C TYR A 286 13.32 -1.35 5.47
N GLN A 287 12.68 -2.37 4.88
CA GLN A 287 12.50 -3.66 5.53
C GLN A 287 13.83 -4.38 5.81
N LEU A 288 14.90 -4.04 5.07
CA LEU A 288 16.23 -4.60 5.30
C LEU A 288 16.86 -4.08 6.61
N LEU A 289 16.43 -2.91 7.07
CA LEU A 289 16.88 -2.28 8.32
C LEU A 289 16.05 -2.71 9.54
N TRP A 290 14.97 -3.46 9.34
CA TRP A 290 14.21 -4.03 10.45
C TRP A 290 14.99 -5.18 11.09
N ASP A 291 14.79 -5.37 12.39
CA ASP A 291 15.32 -6.53 13.10
C ASP A 291 14.71 -7.80 12.51
N GLU A 292 15.57 -8.58 11.86
CA GLU A 292 15.15 -9.71 11.04
C GLU A 292 14.47 -10.78 11.89
N GLU A 293 15.01 -11.11 13.07
CA GLU A 293 14.44 -12.12 13.95
C GLU A 293 13.02 -11.73 14.37
N VAL A 294 12.82 -10.49 14.82
CA VAL A 294 11.50 -9.99 15.23
C VAL A 294 10.52 -9.97 14.05
N HIS A 295 10.95 -9.46 12.89
CA HIS A 295 10.09 -9.39 11.71
C HIS A 295 9.65 -10.79 11.24
N GLN A 296 10.59 -11.73 11.10
CA GLN A 296 10.28 -13.08 10.68
C GLN A 296 9.40 -13.81 11.70
N GLU A 297 9.64 -13.63 13.01
CA GLU A 297 8.82 -14.20 14.07
C GLU A 297 7.37 -13.71 13.96
N HIS A 298 7.17 -12.38 13.83
CA HIS A 298 5.85 -11.81 13.68
C HIS A 298 5.15 -12.28 12.40
N LEU A 299 5.85 -12.29 11.27
CA LEU A 299 5.30 -12.69 9.98
C LEU A 299 4.85 -14.16 10.00
N ARG A 300 5.67 -15.06 10.57
CA ARG A 300 5.29 -16.47 10.79
C ARG A 300 4.12 -16.61 11.75
N ARG A 301 4.04 -15.78 12.79
CA ARG A 301 2.94 -15.79 13.76
C ARG A 301 1.60 -15.42 13.10
N ARG A 302 1.61 -14.49 12.14
CA ARG A 302 0.41 -14.09 11.39
C ARG A 302 -0.09 -15.15 10.41
N LYS A 303 0.78 -16.07 9.98
CA LYS A 303 0.45 -17.17 9.05
C LYS A 303 -0.30 -16.68 7.78
N PRO A 304 0.24 -15.71 7.03
CA PRO A 304 -0.42 -15.21 5.83
C PRO A 304 -0.59 -16.29 4.76
N ASP A 305 -1.71 -16.24 4.04
CA ASP A 305 -1.93 -16.98 2.79
C ASP A 305 -1.54 -16.12 1.55
N LEU A 306 -1.42 -14.80 1.74
CA LEU A 306 -0.91 -13.83 0.76
C LEU A 306 -0.05 -12.77 1.46
N VAL A 307 1.13 -12.48 0.89
CA VAL A 307 1.92 -11.30 1.20
C VAL A 307 2.03 -10.41 -0.03
N VAL A 308 1.60 -9.15 0.12
CA VAL A 308 1.67 -8.11 -0.91
C VAL A 308 2.72 -7.08 -0.54
N LEU A 309 3.57 -6.71 -1.50
CA LEU A 309 4.58 -5.65 -1.38
C LEU A 309 4.25 -4.54 -2.39
N ALA A 310 3.62 -3.45 -1.92
CA ALA A 310 3.22 -2.31 -2.74
C ALA A 310 4.16 -1.11 -2.53
N TYR A 311 5.19 -1.02 -3.37
CA TYR A 311 6.27 -0.03 -3.29
C TYR A 311 6.71 0.43 -4.68
N GLY A 312 7.55 1.46 -4.76
CA GLY A 312 8.10 1.98 -6.01
C GLY A 312 7.80 3.46 -6.23
N THR A 313 6.63 3.97 -5.82
CA THR A 313 6.25 5.38 -6.06
C THR A 313 7.21 6.37 -5.39
N ASN A 314 7.76 6.02 -4.22
CA ASN A 314 8.79 6.85 -3.57
C ASN A 314 10.15 6.66 -4.24
N GLU A 315 10.53 5.41 -4.50
CA GLU A 315 11.79 5.00 -5.14
C GLU A 315 11.94 5.53 -6.57
N SER A 316 10.84 5.86 -7.27
CA SER A 316 10.89 6.53 -8.56
C SER A 316 11.48 7.94 -8.48
N GLY A 317 11.48 8.55 -7.29
CA GLY A 317 12.17 9.82 -7.01
C GLY A 317 13.54 9.69 -6.38
N ASP A 318 14.08 8.49 -6.24
CA ASP A 318 15.42 8.30 -5.72
C ASP A 318 16.47 8.45 -6.84
N GLU A 319 17.64 8.96 -6.47
CA GLU A 319 18.80 9.10 -7.37
C GLU A 319 19.73 7.89 -7.35
N SER A 320 19.48 6.91 -6.47
CA SER A 320 20.34 5.74 -6.32
C SER A 320 20.42 4.91 -7.61
N PRO A 321 21.54 4.21 -7.88
CA PRO A 321 21.63 3.26 -8.98
C PRO A 321 20.46 2.25 -8.98
N LEU A 322 20.04 1.82 -10.17
CA LEU A 322 18.96 0.82 -10.29
C LEU A 322 19.40 -0.55 -9.80
N GLU A 323 20.69 -0.83 -9.89
CA GLU A 323 21.34 -2.05 -9.41
C GLU A 323 21.24 -2.17 -7.88
N ASP A 324 21.37 -1.05 -7.16
CA ASP A 324 21.15 -1.00 -5.71
C ASP A 324 19.69 -1.27 -5.37
N TYR A 325 18.76 -0.66 -6.11
CA TYR A 325 17.34 -0.90 -5.94
C TYR A 325 16.97 -2.37 -6.18
N GLU A 326 17.48 -2.97 -7.26
CA GLU A 326 17.26 -4.38 -7.59
C GLU A 326 17.83 -5.31 -6.52
N ARG A 327 19.07 -5.06 -6.07
CA ARG A 327 19.70 -5.83 -4.99
C ARG A 327 18.85 -5.77 -3.72
N ASP A 328 18.45 -4.57 -3.31
CA ASP A 328 17.73 -4.39 -2.07
C ASP A 328 16.32 -5.01 -2.15
N LEU A 329 15.59 -4.81 -3.25
CA LEU A 329 14.27 -5.42 -3.45
C LEU A 329 14.35 -6.94 -3.48
N ARG A 330 15.38 -7.53 -4.13
CA ARG A 330 15.62 -8.98 -4.09
C ARG A 330 15.80 -9.47 -2.65
N GLY A 331 16.56 -8.73 -1.83
CA GLY A 331 16.74 -9.05 -0.41
C GLY A 331 15.42 -9.03 0.38
N VAL A 332 14.55 -8.05 0.12
CA VAL A 332 13.23 -7.97 0.76
C VAL A 332 12.35 -9.16 0.36
N LEU A 333 12.31 -9.49 -0.92
CA LEU A 333 11.56 -10.66 -1.42
C LEU A 333 12.07 -11.95 -0.80
N GLN A 334 13.39 -12.13 -0.73
CA GLN A 334 14.00 -13.30 -0.12
C GLN A 334 13.60 -13.45 1.34
N ARG A 335 13.65 -12.37 2.14
CA ARG A 335 13.20 -12.40 3.54
C ARG A 335 11.75 -12.85 3.70
N VAL A 336 10.86 -12.41 2.81
CA VAL A 336 9.45 -12.85 2.82
C VAL A 336 9.36 -14.34 2.47
N ARG A 337 10.03 -14.79 1.41
CA ARG A 337 10.02 -16.20 0.98
C ARG A 337 10.61 -17.13 2.05
N ASP A 338 11.69 -16.73 2.70
CA ASP A 338 12.32 -17.50 3.79
C ASP A 338 11.42 -17.60 5.03
N SER A 339 10.59 -16.58 5.27
CA SER A 339 9.69 -16.55 6.42
C SER A 339 8.42 -17.35 6.22
N VAL A 340 7.79 -17.21 5.03
CA VAL A 340 6.46 -17.74 4.72
C VAL A 340 6.43 -18.30 3.29
N PRO A 341 7.17 -19.40 3.01
CA PRO A 341 7.34 -19.91 1.65
C PRO A 341 6.04 -20.41 1.00
N GLU A 342 5.08 -20.85 1.82
CA GLU A 342 3.79 -21.38 1.37
C GLU A 342 2.76 -20.28 1.03
N ALA A 343 3.03 -19.02 1.40
CA ALA A 343 2.13 -17.91 1.13
C ALA A 343 2.24 -17.48 -0.33
N SER A 344 1.10 -17.13 -0.93
CA SER A 344 1.07 -16.41 -2.21
C SER A 344 1.88 -15.10 -2.09
N CYS A 345 2.42 -14.63 -3.20
CA CYS A 345 3.24 -13.43 -3.25
C CYS A 345 2.78 -12.51 -4.36
N LEU A 346 2.63 -11.23 -4.06
CA LEU A 346 2.31 -10.21 -5.05
C LEU A 346 3.18 -8.97 -4.86
N LEU A 347 3.81 -8.50 -5.93
CA LEU A 347 4.37 -7.15 -5.98
C LEU A 347 3.38 -6.23 -6.69
N ILE A 348 3.11 -5.08 -6.10
CA ILE A 348 2.37 -4.00 -6.75
C ILE A 348 3.38 -2.90 -7.06
N GLY A 349 3.47 -2.54 -8.34
CA GLY A 349 4.45 -1.57 -8.83
C GLY A 349 4.15 -0.12 -8.45
N PRO A 350 5.03 0.84 -8.83
CA PRO A 350 4.79 2.26 -8.61
C PRO A 350 3.53 2.71 -9.37
N SER A 351 2.80 3.63 -8.78
CA SER A 351 1.85 4.46 -9.52
C SER A 351 2.59 5.42 -10.45
N ASP A 352 1.90 5.93 -11.47
CA ASP A 352 2.40 7.06 -12.27
C ASP A 352 2.68 8.26 -11.36
N ARG A 353 3.84 8.89 -11.56
CA ARG A 353 4.35 10.00 -10.74
C ARG A 353 5.06 11.01 -11.64
N PRO A 354 4.31 11.84 -12.36
CA PRO A 354 4.88 12.82 -13.28
C PRO A 354 5.74 13.86 -12.55
N MET A 355 6.63 14.50 -13.29
CA MET A 355 7.42 15.64 -12.83
C MET A 355 6.79 16.92 -13.35
N GLN A 356 6.43 17.83 -12.47
CA GLN A 356 6.02 19.15 -12.88
C GLN A 356 7.27 19.99 -13.20
N VAL A 357 7.45 20.32 -14.47
CA VAL A 357 8.61 21.10 -14.95
C VAL A 357 8.32 22.59 -15.07
N GLU A 358 7.05 22.95 -15.35
CA GLU A 358 6.53 24.32 -15.34
C GLU A 358 5.10 24.35 -14.77
N GLU A 359 4.48 25.53 -14.67
CA GLU A 359 3.09 25.63 -14.21
C GLU A 359 2.16 24.82 -15.14
N ARG A 360 1.54 23.75 -14.60
CA ARG A 360 0.66 22.84 -15.34
C ARG A 360 1.32 22.09 -16.51
N VAL A 361 2.66 22.07 -16.58
CA VAL A 361 3.42 21.28 -17.57
C VAL A 361 4.07 20.11 -16.85
N PHE A 362 3.79 18.89 -17.33
CA PHE A 362 4.21 17.65 -16.71
C PHE A 362 4.99 16.78 -17.69
N GLU A 363 6.07 16.19 -17.21
CA GLU A 363 6.89 15.22 -17.93
C GLU A 363 6.87 13.85 -17.25
N ASP A 364 7.04 12.80 -18.05
CA ASP A 364 7.19 11.45 -17.52
C ASP A 364 8.49 11.32 -16.73
N ARG A 365 8.42 10.53 -15.66
CA ARG A 365 9.55 10.18 -14.82
C ARG A 365 10.12 8.86 -15.32
N ALA A 366 11.10 8.93 -16.24
CA ALA A 366 11.72 7.76 -16.88
C ALA A 366 12.28 6.68 -15.92
N ARG A 367 12.51 7.01 -14.63
CA ARG A 367 12.86 6.01 -13.61
C ARG A 367 11.69 5.07 -13.29
N THR A 368 10.44 5.53 -13.33
CA THR A 368 9.24 4.74 -13.02
C THR A 368 9.15 3.48 -13.89
N ALA A 369 9.24 3.63 -15.22
CA ALA A 369 9.24 2.50 -16.16
C ALA A 369 10.38 1.50 -15.86
N ARG A 370 11.57 1.99 -15.53
CA ARG A 370 12.72 1.12 -15.21
C ARG A 370 12.53 0.35 -13.90
N LEU A 371 11.88 0.95 -12.90
CA LEU A 371 11.54 0.23 -11.65
C LEU A 371 10.50 -0.85 -11.89
N ILE A 372 9.51 -0.58 -12.75
CA ILE A 372 8.49 -1.54 -13.15
C ILE A 372 9.13 -2.77 -13.78
N GLU A 373 10.07 -2.60 -14.72
CA GLU A 373 10.78 -3.73 -15.34
C GLU A 373 11.57 -4.57 -14.32
N VAL A 374 12.25 -3.91 -13.37
CA VAL A 374 12.96 -4.60 -12.28
C VAL A 374 11.99 -5.36 -11.39
N GLN A 375 10.89 -4.74 -10.96
CA GLN A 375 9.90 -5.37 -10.09
C GLN A 375 9.19 -6.53 -10.76
N HIS A 376 8.77 -6.37 -12.02
CA HIS A 376 8.15 -7.43 -12.81
C HIS A 376 9.09 -8.63 -12.91
N ARG A 377 10.34 -8.43 -13.37
CA ARG A 377 11.31 -9.52 -13.49
C ARG A 377 11.57 -10.21 -12.15
N LEU A 378 11.82 -9.46 -11.08
CA LEU A 378 12.05 -10.04 -9.75
C LEU A 378 10.82 -10.78 -9.20
N ALA A 379 9.61 -10.29 -9.48
CA ALA A 379 8.38 -10.99 -9.11
C ALA A 379 8.34 -12.37 -9.78
N LEU A 380 8.53 -12.43 -11.10
CA LEU A 380 8.51 -13.69 -11.85
C LEU A 380 9.64 -14.64 -11.45
N GLU A 381 10.85 -14.13 -11.22
CA GLU A 381 12.01 -14.90 -10.74
C GLU A 381 11.70 -15.60 -9.40
N GLN A 382 10.98 -14.93 -8.50
CA GLN A 382 10.68 -15.41 -7.15
C GLN A 382 9.31 -16.12 -7.03
N GLY A 383 8.61 -16.34 -8.15
CA GLY A 383 7.28 -16.97 -8.17
C GLY A 383 6.16 -16.10 -7.60
N CYS A 384 6.36 -14.78 -7.55
CA CYS A 384 5.34 -13.80 -7.21
C CYS A 384 4.58 -13.36 -8.46
N GLY A 385 3.33 -12.92 -8.25
CA GLY A 385 2.62 -12.12 -9.25
C GLY A 385 3.10 -10.67 -9.24
N PHE A 386 2.82 -9.95 -10.32
CA PHE A 386 3.07 -8.52 -10.47
C PHE A 386 1.79 -7.80 -10.91
N PHE A 387 1.48 -6.69 -10.26
CA PHE A 387 0.38 -5.80 -10.64
C PHE A 387 0.92 -4.40 -10.94
N ASP A 388 0.75 -3.96 -12.19
CA ASP A 388 1.31 -2.71 -12.70
C ASP A 388 0.33 -1.54 -12.55
N LEU A 389 0.59 -0.66 -11.58
CA LEU A 389 -0.25 0.52 -11.35
C LEU A 389 -0.19 1.53 -12.50
N VAL A 390 0.92 1.62 -13.25
CA VAL A 390 0.99 2.53 -14.41
C VAL A 390 0.12 1.99 -15.54
N ALA A 391 0.19 0.69 -15.82
CA ALA A 391 -0.69 0.05 -16.80
C ALA A 391 -2.18 0.17 -16.39
N PHE A 392 -2.49 -0.12 -15.12
CA PHE A 392 -3.83 0.10 -14.55
C PHE A 392 -4.32 1.53 -14.77
N GLN A 393 -3.47 2.54 -14.60
CA GLN A 393 -3.89 3.94 -14.79
C GLN A 393 -4.14 4.32 -16.26
N GLY A 394 -3.61 3.56 -17.21
CA GLY A 394 -3.66 3.87 -18.65
C GLY A 394 -2.32 4.29 -19.26
N GLY A 395 -1.20 4.14 -18.53
CA GLY A 395 0.15 4.47 -19.00
C GLY A 395 0.73 5.73 -18.36
N ALA A 396 1.92 6.14 -18.82
CA ALA A 396 2.61 7.34 -18.34
C ALA A 396 1.75 8.61 -18.50
N LEU A 397 1.91 9.57 -17.58
CA LEU A 397 1.13 10.82 -17.50
C LEU A 397 -0.36 10.66 -17.21
N SER A 398 -0.88 9.44 -17.07
CA SER A 398 -2.28 9.20 -16.71
C SER A 398 -2.67 9.84 -15.38
N MET A 399 -1.72 10.00 -14.44
CA MET A 399 -2.00 10.68 -13.16
C MET A 399 -2.46 12.14 -13.35
N VAL A 400 -1.98 12.84 -14.39
CA VAL A 400 -2.43 14.19 -14.73
C VAL A 400 -3.88 14.19 -15.16
N HIS A 401 -4.25 13.23 -16.03
CA HIS A 401 -5.63 13.04 -16.49
C HIS A 401 -6.55 12.67 -15.33
N TRP A 402 -6.11 11.76 -14.46
CA TRP A 402 -6.86 11.36 -13.26
C TRP A 402 -7.10 12.51 -12.28
N ALA A 403 -6.14 13.44 -12.15
CA ALA A 403 -6.26 14.59 -11.27
C ALA A 403 -7.18 15.67 -11.87
N ALA A 404 -7.25 15.76 -13.20
CA ALA A 404 -8.09 16.72 -13.92
C ALA A 404 -9.53 16.24 -14.17
N ASN A 405 -9.81 14.94 -13.95
CA ASN A 405 -11.14 14.34 -14.17
C ASN A 405 -12.21 14.91 -13.20
N ASP A 406 -13.49 14.78 -13.56
CA ASP A 406 -14.63 15.07 -12.69
C ASP A 406 -15.58 13.85 -12.59
N PRO A 407 -15.71 13.19 -11.41
CA PRO A 407 -14.97 13.46 -10.18
C PRO A 407 -13.48 13.10 -10.34
N ALA A 408 -12.59 13.79 -9.62
CA ALA A 408 -11.16 13.51 -9.68
C ALA A 408 -10.81 12.13 -9.09
N TYR A 409 -10.02 11.34 -9.81
CA TYR A 409 -9.50 10.04 -9.35
C TYR A 409 -8.14 10.19 -8.66
N ALA A 410 -7.39 11.25 -8.97
CA ALA A 410 -6.14 11.60 -8.31
C ALA A 410 -6.19 12.95 -7.59
N ALA A 411 -5.38 13.08 -6.56
CA ALA A 411 -5.17 14.34 -5.86
C ALA A 411 -4.31 15.29 -6.72
N GLN A 412 -4.43 16.59 -6.47
CA GLN A 412 -3.67 17.64 -7.16
C GLN A 412 -2.15 17.61 -6.85
N ASP A 413 -1.70 16.73 -5.94
CA ASP A 413 -0.28 16.46 -5.74
C ASP A 413 0.33 15.55 -6.81
N HIS A 414 -0.50 14.98 -7.69
CA HIS A 414 -0.12 14.07 -8.77
C HIS A 414 0.70 12.86 -8.28
N ILE A 415 0.45 12.43 -7.04
CA ILE A 415 1.08 11.27 -6.41
C ILE A 415 0.00 10.35 -5.84
N HIS A 416 -0.95 10.90 -5.08
CA HIS A 416 -1.95 10.10 -4.37
C HIS A 416 -3.28 10.07 -5.10
N TYR A 417 -4.03 8.97 -4.95
CA TYR A 417 -5.40 8.91 -5.44
C TYR A 417 -6.39 9.60 -4.49
N THR A 418 -7.55 9.99 -5.02
CA THR A 418 -8.71 10.36 -4.20
C THR A 418 -9.39 9.10 -3.66
N ARG A 419 -10.48 9.26 -2.88
CA ARG A 419 -11.29 8.10 -2.45
C ARG A 419 -11.83 7.31 -3.64
N VAL A 420 -12.25 7.99 -4.70
CA VAL A 420 -12.78 7.37 -5.92
C VAL A 420 -11.68 6.55 -6.62
N GLY A 421 -10.49 7.13 -6.83
CA GLY A 421 -9.39 6.41 -7.47
C GLY A 421 -8.88 5.22 -6.65
N TYR A 422 -8.81 5.34 -5.31
CA TYR A 422 -8.45 4.18 -4.48
C TYR A 422 -9.53 3.11 -4.45
N GLN A 423 -10.82 3.48 -4.52
CA GLN A 423 -11.89 2.50 -4.64
C GLN A 423 -11.77 1.73 -5.96
N ARG A 424 -11.57 2.43 -7.08
CA ARG A 424 -11.35 1.79 -8.39
C ARG A 424 -10.13 0.86 -8.37
N LEU A 425 -9.03 1.25 -7.73
CA LEU A 425 -7.89 0.35 -7.53
C LEU A 425 -8.29 -0.89 -6.73
N GLY A 426 -9.06 -0.72 -5.66
CA GLY A 426 -9.56 -1.83 -4.84
C GLY A 426 -10.42 -2.81 -5.65
N GLU A 427 -11.31 -2.30 -6.50
CA GLU A 427 -12.17 -3.07 -7.39
C GLU A 427 -11.37 -3.91 -8.39
N VAL A 428 -10.48 -3.27 -9.16
CA VAL A 428 -9.68 -3.95 -10.19
C VAL A 428 -8.73 -4.96 -9.56
N LEU A 429 -8.02 -4.57 -8.48
CA LEU A 429 -7.09 -5.46 -7.80
C LEU A 429 -7.82 -6.66 -7.18
N LEU A 430 -9.01 -6.46 -6.61
CA LEU A 430 -9.82 -7.56 -6.10
C LEU A 430 -10.21 -8.53 -7.22
N SER A 431 -10.68 -8.02 -8.35
CA SER A 431 -11.02 -8.83 -9.52
C SER A 431 -9.82 -9.69 -9.96
N ALA A 432 -8.65 -9.06 -10.09
CA ALA A 432 -7.41 -9.74 -10.47
C ALA A 432 -6.95 -10.77 -9.42
N LEU A 433 -7.10 -10.49 -8.12
CA LEU A 433 -6.81 -11.46 -7.05
C LEU A 433 -7.73 -12.68 -7.07
N LEU A 434 -8.96 -12.52 -7.54
CA LEU A 434 -9.96 -13.58 -7.63
C LEU A 434 -10.00 -14.28 -8.99
N GLU A 435 -9.22 -13.83 -9.98
CA GLU A 435 -9.17 -14.44 -11.31
C GLU A 435 -8.86 -15.94 -11.19
N GLY A 436 -9.66 -16.76 -11.88
CA GLY A 436 -9.53 -18.22 -11.88
C GLY A 436 -10.17 -18.93 -10.68
N MET A 437 -10.73 -18.21 -9.71
CA MET A 437 -11.60 -18.83 -8.71
C MET A 437 -12.98 -19.18 -9.28
N PRO A 438 -13.62 -20.26 -8.81
CA PRO A 438 -15.02 -20.51 -9.14
C PRO A 438 -15.90 -19.36 -8.61
N PRO A 439 -16.99 -19.02 -9.30
CA PRO A 439 -17.95 -18.05 -8.79
C PRO A 439 -18.45 -18.51 -7.42
N SER A 440 -18.45 -17.61 -6.45
CA SER A 440 -18.97 -17.91 -5.11
C SER A 440 -20.49 -18.01 -5.18
N ASP A 441 -21.08 -19.13 -4.75
CA ASP A 441 -22.53 -19.41 -4.72
C ASP A 441 -23.34 -18.47 -3.78
N GLY A 442 -22.79 -17.33 -3.35
CA GLY A 442 -23.40 -16.38 -2.42
C GLY A 442 -23.33 -14.90 -2.83
N ALA A 443 -22.74 -14.57 -3.98
CA ALA A 443 -22.82 -13.21 -4.51
C ALA A 443 -24.05 -13.11 -5.43
N GLY A 444 -25.19 -12.68 -4.88
CA GLY A 444 -26.24 -12.13 -5.73
C GLY A 444 -25.64 -11.04 -6.60
N GLU A 445 -25.96 -11.03 -7.89
CA GLU A 445 -25.58 -9.96 -8.80
C GLU A 445 -25.86 -8.60 -8.15
N PRO A 446 -24.93 -7.63 -8.19
CA PRO A 446 -25.26 -6.28 -7.77
C PRO A 446 -26.34 -5.75 -8.71
N ASP A 447 -27.52 -5.46 -8.17
CA ASP A 447 -28.57 -4.73 -8.88
C ASP A 447 -27.97 -3.45 -9.49
N GLU A 448 -28.24 -3.23 -10.77
CA GLU A 448 -27.88 -2.00 -11.48
C GLU A 448 -28.26 -0.76 -10.65
N PRO A 449 -27.42 0.27 -10.57
CA PRO A 449 -27.79 1.50 -9.87
C PRO A 449 -28.96 2.16 -10.61
N ALA A 450 -30.13 2.17 -9.96
CA ALA A 450 -31.29 2.91 -10.43
C ALA A 450 -30.88 4.37 -10.68
N SER A 451 -31.03 4.82 -11.93
CA SER A 451 -30.78 6.20 -12.31
C SER A 451 -31.74 7.11 -11.54
N ALA A 452 -31.20 7.89 -10.61
CA ALA A 452 -31.93 8.96 -9.97
C ALA A 452 -32.11 10.09 -11.00
N ALA A 453 -33.23 10.05 -11.71
CA ALA A 453 -33.71 11.18 -12.49
C ALA A 453 -33.97 12.36 -11.54
N LEU A 454 -33.10 13.37 -11.60
CA LEU A 454 -33.33 14.67 -10.98
C LEU A 454 -34.49 15.35 -11.72
N GLY A 455 -35.70 15.15 -11.21
CA GLY A 455 -36.87 15.94 -11.57
C GLY A 455 -36.72 17.37 -11.06
N VAL A 456 -36.60 18.31 -11.98
CA VAL A 456 -36.78 19.74 -11.73
C VAL A 456 -38.28 19.97 -11.61
N GLU A 457 -38.78 20.20 -10.40
CA GLU A 457 -40.14 20.74 -10.20
C GLU A 457 -40.06 22.26 -10.08
N GLU A 458 -40.61 22.93 -11.10
CA GLU A 458 -40.95 24.35 -11.08
C GLU A 458 -42.08 24.58 -10.07
N SER A 459 -41.87 25.56 -9.17
CA SER A 459 -42.90 26.04 -8.26
C SER A 459 -43.82 27.05 -8.97
N GLU A 460 -45.06 26.67 -9.25
CA GLU A 460 -46.16 27.60 -9.49
C GLU A 460 -46.94 27.85 -8.20
N ASP A 461 -46.98 29.12 -7.81
CA ASP A 461 -47.80 29.67 -6.74
C ASP A 461 -49.18 30.04 -7.30
N ALA A 462 -50.26 29.61 -6.64
CA ALA A 462 -51.44 30.44 -6.30
C ALA A 462 -52.68 29.60 -5.92
N GLY A 463 -52.97 29.59 -4.62
CA GLY A 463 -54.25 30.03 -4.05
C GLY A 463 -55.55 29.27 -4.37
N ALA A 464 -56.08 28.55 -3.38
CA ALA A 464 -57.46 28.70 -2.92
C ALA A 464 -57.68 27.88 -1.63
N VAL A 465 -57.92 28.56 -0.50
CA VAL A 465 -58.44 27.96 0.73
C VAL A 465 -59.84 28.50 0.96
N GLU A 466 -60.84 27.65 0.73
CA GLU A 466 -62.19 27.80 1.28
C GLU A 466 -62.24 27.11 2.65
N VAL A 467 -62.58 27.86 3.71
CA VAL A 467 -63.12 27.29 4.95
C VAL A 467 -64.33 28.12 5.41
N SER A 468 -65.51 27.52 5.15
CA SER A 468 -66.74 27.46 5.96
C SER A 468 -66.94 28.40 7.17
N ARG A 469 -67.96 29.26 7.02
CA ARG A 469 -69.17 29.51 7.86
C ARG A 469 -69.12 29.46 9.40
N ASP A 470 -69.75 30.51 9.96
CA ASP A 470 -70.52 30.63 11.22
C ASP A 470 -69.70 30.46 12.53
N ARG A 471 -69.56 31.42 13.45
CA ARG A 471 -70.49 32.44 13.96
C ARG A 471 -69.72 33.54 14.70
#